data_AF-A0AAU6WH45-F1
#
_entry.id   AF-A0AAU6WH45-F1
#
_cell.length_a   1.000
_cell.length_b   1.000
_cell.length_c   1.000
_cell.angle_alpha   90.00
_cell.angle_beta   90.00
_cell.angle_gamma   90.00
#
_symmetry.space_group_name_H-M   'P 1'
#
loop_
_entity.id
_entity.type
_entity.pdbx_description
1 polymer ?
#
loop_
_entity_poly.entity_id
_entity_poly.type
_entity_poly.pdbx_seq_one_letter_code
_entity_poly.pdbx_strand_id
1 'polypeptide(L)'
;MNELHPLGKLIQAAQDREGWSTRDLERAAERKGHSMKHSNFSRLKIEPVIAIKASQIQVLASVLGVTEQAVAMAAIESMGVRLDSTSASLEDSLRNTTDLSNRDQRLILSLAAAMRDTGSGSIGQHDNPRPNNDTAPRLRAVAPTSDTRPGQKTGVPDDLELALDEHGVQQLHGDDATSHARPEQSLAAHHAFETERQKFERLHGERGEENQESPEQ
;
A
#
# COMPACT_ATOMS: atom_id res chain seq x y z
N MET A 1 15.87 18.76 30.45
CA MET A 1 15.89 18.98 28.99
C MET A 1 14.44 19.08 28.56
N ASN A 2 14.07 20.13 27.82
CA ASN A 2 12.72 20.21 27.26
C ASN A 2 12.59 19.12 26.20
N GLU A 3 11.57 18.26 26.35
CA GLU A 3 11.27 17.28 25.34
C GLU A 3 10.86 18.01 24.05
N LEU A 4 11.54 17.72 22.95
CA LEU A 4 11.19 18.28 21.65
C LEU A 4 9.81 17.75 21.24
N HIS A 5 8.94 18.65 20.79
CA HIS A 5 7.66 18.27 20.20
C HIS A 5 7.89 17.58 18.84
N PRO A 6 6.89 16.87 18.26
CA PRO A 6 7.07 16.06 17.05
C PRO A 6 7.72 16.79 15.86
N LEU A 7 7.32 18.03 15.59
CA LEU A 7 7.93 18.86 14.54
C LEU A 7 9.39 19.21 14.87
N GLY A 8 9.69 19.50 16.13
CA GLY A 8 11.07 19.74 16.58
C GLY A 8 11.94 18.50 16.50
N LYS A 9 11.39 17.31 16.78
CA LYS A 9 12.05 16.01 16.56
C LYS A 9 12.37 15.81 15.08
N LEU A 10 11.47 16.18 14.17
CA LEU A 10 11.68 16.08 12.72
C LEU A 10 12.82 17.01 12.26
N ILE A 11 12.84 18.26 12.74
CA ILE A 11 13.93 19.20 12.46
C ILE A 11 15.26 18.69 13.02
N GLN A 12 15.26 18.22 14.27
CA GLN A 12 16.46 17.66 14.92
C GLN A 12 17.00 16.45 14.15
N ALA A 13 16.14 15.52 13.73
CA ALA A 13 16.55 14.35 12.97
C ALA A 13 17.23 14.73 11.64
N ALA A 14 16.75 15.76 10.95
CA ALA A 14 17.41 16.25 9.74
C ALA A 14 18.77 16.92 10.04
N GLN A 15 18.88 17.66 11.16
CA GLN A 15 20.15 18.23 11.59
C GLN A 15 21.17 17.15 11.94
N ASP A 16 20.74 16.11 12.65
CA ASP A 16 21.60 15.00 13.06
C ASP A 16 22.06 14.18 11.85
N ARG A 17 21.17 13.95 10.87
CA ARG A 17 21.49 13.20 9.65
C ARG A 17 22.58 13.88 8.82
N GLU A 18 22.53 15.20 8.70
CA GLU A 18 23.42 15.96 7.83
C GLU A 18 24.57 16.65 8.59
N GLY A 19 24.58 16.58 9.92
CA GLY A 19 25.49 17.35 10.78
C GLY A 19 25.28 18.88 10.68
N TRP A 20 24.05 19.32 10.37
CA TRP A 20 23.75 20.72 10.05
C TRP A 20 23.33 21.54 11.27
N SER A 21 23.83 22.77 11.35
CA SER A 21 23.32 23.78 12.29
C SER A 21 22.02 24.41 11.78
N THR A 22 21.33 25.20 12.62
CA THR A 22 20.15 25.97 12.18
C THR A 22 20.48 27.01 11.11
N ARG A 23 21.73 27.51 11.07
CA ARG A 23 22.20 28.39 9.99
C ARG A 23 22.39 27.64 8.68
N ASP A 24 22.75 26.37 8.74
CA ASP A 24 22.88 25.53 7.55
C ASP A 24 21.51 25.17 6.96
N LEU A 25 20.47 25.05 7.80
CA LEU A 25 19.08 24.94 7.34
C LEU A 25 18.62 26.20 6.57
N GLU A 26 18.98 27.40 7.04
CA GLU A 26 18.72 28.66 6.31
C GLU A 26 19.42 28.65 4.96
N ARG A 27 20.72 28.33 4.92
CA ARG A 27 21.47 28.22 3.65
C ARG A 27 20.91 27.14 2.73
N ALA A 28 20.41 26.03 3.27
CA ALA A 28 19.78 24.97 2.48
C ALA A 28 18.43 25.43 1.89
N ALA A 29 17.65 26.22 2.65
CA ALA A 29 16.42 26.83 2.15
C ALA A 29 16.72 27.79 0.99
N GLU A 30 17.71 28.67 1.16
CA GLU A 30 18.12 29.65 0.14
C GLU A 30 18.58 28.97 -1.15
N ARG A 31 19.39 27.90 -1.04
CA ARG A 31 19.81 27.08 -2.20
C ARG A 31 18.64 26.43 -2.93
N LYS A 32 17.54 26.16 -2.25
CA LYS A 32 16.31 25.58 -2.82
C LYS A 32 15.31 26.65 -3.28
N GLY A 33 15.70 27.92 -3.32
CA GLY A 33 14.85 29.02 -3.76
C GLY A 33 13.80 29.46 -2.75
N HIS A 34 13.94 29.06 -1.48
CA HIS A 34 13.03 29.42 -0.41
C HIS A 34 13.66 30.42 0.56
N SER A 35 12.85 31.33 1.11
CA SER A 35 13.29 32.29 2.12
C SER A 35 12.77 31.90 3.50
N MET A 36 13.65 31.40 4.38
CA MET A 36 13.34 31.16 5.79
C MET A 36 14.59 31.38 6.66
N LYS A 37 14.48 32.28 7.65
CA LYS A 37 15.56 32.60 8.58
C LYS A 37 15.83 31.47 9.59
N HIS A 38 17.08 31.30 10.01
CA HIS A 38 17.49 30.33 11.04
C HIS A 38 16.70 30.48 12.36
N SER A 39 16.30 31.71 12.71
CA SER A 39 15.47 31.97 13.89
C SER A 39 14.10 31.30 13.79
N ASN A 40 13.51 31.21 12.60
CA ASN A 40 12.26 30.47 12.38
C ASN A 40 12.45 28.96 12.58
N PHE A 41 13.55 28.39 12.08
CA PHE A 41 13.88 26.98 12.32
C PHE A 41 14.09 26.69 13.81
N SER A 42 14.83 27.57 14.51
CA SER A 42 15.05 27.43 15.95
C SER A 42 13.74 27.52 16.73
N ARG A 43 12.87 28.47 16.35
CA ARG A 43 11.56 28.66 16.95
C ARG A 43 10.68 27.42 16.78
N LEU A 44 10.53 26.95 15.54
CA LEU A 44 9.73 25.77 15.19
C LEU A 44 10.31 24.46 15.74
N LYS A 45 11.54 24.47 16.25
CA LYS A 45 12.17 23.31 16.86
C LYS A 45 11.90 23.22 18.37
N ILE A 46 11.88 24.36 19.06
CA ILE A 46 11.92 24.40 20.53
C ILE A 46 10.62 24.94 21.12
N GLU A 47 10.00 25.94 20.49
CA GLU A 47 8.82 26.58 21.02
C GLU A 47 7.53 25.79 20.71
N PRO A 48 6.52 25.86 21.59
CA PRO A 48 5.21 25.29 21.31
C PRO A 48 4.64 25.81 19.98
N VAL A 49 4.22 24.88 19.13
CA VAL A 49 3.62 25.20 17.83
C VAL A 49 2.15 25.50 18.06
N ILE A 50 1.71 26.72 17.77
CA ILE A 50 0.30 27.14 17.85
C ILE A 50 -0.33 27.20 16.46
N ALA A 51 0.48 27.57 15.45
CA ALA A 51 0.07 27.67 14.07
C ALA A 51 1.30 27.52 13.16
N ILE A 52 1.07 26.98 11.97
CA ILE A 52 2.08 26.87 10.91
C ILE A 52 1.48 27.32 9.58
N LYS A 53 2.25 28.06 8.79
CA LYS A 53 1.81 28.50 7.45
C LYS A 53 2.13 27.43 6.41
N ALA A 54 1.30 27.32 5.37
CA ALA A 54 1.56 26.42 4.24
C ALA A 54 2.95 26.64 3.62
N SER A 55 3.38 27.90 3.46
CA SER A 55 4.73 28.21 2.98
C SER A 55 5.83 27.64 3.88
N GLN A 56 5.63 27.63 5.19
CA GLN A 56 6.61 27.03 6.12
C GLN A 56 6.66 25.51 5.98
N ILE A 57 5.51 24.86 5.78
CA ILE A 57 5.43 23.42 5.52
C ILE A 57 6.22 23.07 4.26
N GLN A 58 6.03 23.82 3.18
CA GLN A 58 6.75 23.62 1.92
C GLN A 58 8.27 23.79 2.08
N VAL A 59 8.71 24.86 2.75
CA VAL A 59 10.14 25.07 3.02
C VAL A 59 10.71 23.93 3.86
N LEU A 60 10.02 23.52 4.93
CA LEU A 60 10.48 22.44 5.80
C LEU A 60 10.52 21.10 5.05
N ALA A 61 9.49 20.76 4.28
CA ALA A 61 9.46 19.55 3.48
C ALA A 61 10.65 19.51 2.50
N SER A 62 10.84 20.61 1.78
CA SER A 62 11.96 20.81 0.85
C SER A 62 13.31 20.68 1.56
N VAL A 63 13.55 21.41 2.65
CA VAL A 63 14.84 21.46 3.35
C VAL A 63 15.16 20.14 4.05
N LEU A 64 14.19 19.56 4.75
CA LEU A 64 14.36 18.36 5.59
C LEU A 64 14.32 17.06 4.76
N GLY A 65 13.90 17.13 3.49
CA GLY A 65 13.83 15.98 2.59
C GLY A 65 12.70 15.02 2.95
N VAL A 66 11.57 15.54 3.40
CA VAL A 66 10.37 14.77 3.76
C VAL A 66 9.16 15.29 2.99
N THR A 67 8.04 14.56 3.01
CA THR A 67 6.81 15.01 2.36
C THR A 67 6.16 16.17 3.12
N GLU A 68 5.42 17.03 2.41
CA GLU A 68 4.61 18.09 3.04
C GLU A 68 3.59 17.51 4.03
N GLN A 69 3.03 16.34 3.71
CA GLN A 69 2.12 15.61 4.60
C GLN A 69 2.81 15.24 5.92
N ALA A 70 4.04 14.71 5.90
CA ALA A 70 4.76 14.34 7.13
C ALA A 70 5.01 15.57 8.02
N VAL A 71 5.40 16.70 7.42
CA VAL A 71 5.59 17.96 8.14
C VAL A 71 4.27 18.48 8.71
N ALA A 72 3.19 18.43 7.92
CA ALA A 72 1.87 18.86 8.35
C ALA A 72 1.36 18.02 9.53
N MET A 73 1.48 16.68 9.45
CA MET A 73 1.11 15.78 10.54
C MET A 73 1.93 16.06 11.80
N ALA A 74 3.25 16.17 11.69
CA ALA A 74 4.12 16.49 12.82
C ALA A 74 3.79 17.87 13.43
N ALA A 75 3.40 18.86 12.62
CA ALA A 75 2.98 20.16 13.11
C ALA A 75 1.62 20.08 13.83
N ILE A 76 0.67 19.31 13.30
CA ILE A 76 -0.65 19.06 13.92
C ILE A 76 -0.50 18.33 15.26
N GLU A 77 0.34 17.30 15.33
CA GLU A 77 0.67 16.62 16.57
C GLU A 77 1.39 17.55 17.56
N SER A 78 2.26 18.44 17.07
CA SER A 78 2.92 19.46 17.91
C SER A 78 1.93 20.50 18.46
N MET A 79 0.80 20.73 17.79
CA MET A 79 -0.32 21.54 18.29
C MET A 79 -1.17 20.78 19.33
N GLY A 80 -0.87 19.51 19.60
CA GLY A 80 -1.58 18.67 20.57
C GLY A 80 -2.76 17.89 19.99
N VAL A 81 -2.95 17.91 18.67
CA VAL A 81 -3.98 17.12 18.00
C VAL A 81 -3.43 15.71 17.78
N ARG A 82 -4.09 14.70 18.38
CA ARG A 82 -3.74 13.31 18.12
C ARG A 82 -4.28 12.93 16.74
N LEU A 83 -3.38 12.73 15.81
CA LEU A 83 -3.70 12.08 14.55
C LEU A 83 -3.65 10.59 14.82
N ASP A 84 -4.82 9.98 14.97
CA ASP A 84 -4.89 8.52 15.02
C ASP A 84 -4.42 8.02 13.66
N SER A 85 -3.19 7.51 13.60
CA SER A 85 -2.60 6.86 12.42
C SER A 85 -3.29 5.52 12.10
N THR A 86 -4.46 5.27 12.68
CA THR A 86 -5.35 4.20 12.28
C THR A 86 -5.63 4.45 10.81
N SER A 87 -5.11 3.57 9.95
CA SER A 87 -5.56 3.42 8.58
C SER A 87 -7.07 3.59 8.59
N ALA A 88 -7.56 4.75 8.15
CA ALA A 88 -8.99 5.01 8.07
C ALA A 88 -9.55 3.77 7.38
N SER A 89 -10.49 3.07 8.04
CA SER A 89 -11.00 1.83 7.46
C SER A 89 -11.40 2.13 6.03
N LEU A 90 -11.34 1.14 5.12
CA LEU A 90 -11.86 1.33 3.77
C LEU A 90 -13.24 1.99 3.82
N GLU A 91 -14.04 1.63 4.83
CA GLU A 91 -15.33 2.25 5.13
C GLU A 91 -15.26 3.77 5.44
N ASP A 92 -14.31 4.21 6.27
CA ASP A 92 -14.16 5.63 6.63
C ASP A 92 -13.61 6.44 5.46
N SER A 93 -12.66 5.88 4.71
CA SER A 93 -12.11 6.49 3.50
C SER A 93 -13.20 6.67 2.44
N LEU A 94 -14.05 5.66 2.27
CA LEU A 94 -15.12 5.70 1.28
C LEU A 94 -16.25 6.67 1.68
N ARG A 95 -16.58 6.77 2.98
CA ARG A 95 -17.56 7.75 3.50
C ARG A 95 -17.11 9.19 3.32
N ASN A 96 -15.80 9.45 3.39
CA ASN A 96 -15.22 10.79 3.25
C ASN A 96 -14.89 11.16 1.80
N THR A 97 -15.05 10.24 0.85
CA THR A 97 -14.81 10.49 -0.58
C THR A 97 -15.98 11.26 -1.17
N THR A 98 -15.75 12.47 -1.70
CA THR A 98 -16.79 13.30 -2.33
C THR A 98 -16.98 13.02 -3.83
N ASP A 99 -16.04 12.30 -4.46
CA ASP A 99 -16.05 12.04 -5.90
C ASP A 99 -16.91 10.84 -6.33
N LEU A 100 -17.47 10.09 -5.38
CA LEU A 100 -18.31 8.93 -5.66
C LEU A 100 -19.80 9.24 -5.45
N SER A 101 -20.64 8.73 -6.35
CA SER A 101 -22.08 8.75 -6.13
C SER A 101 -22.45 7.95 -4.88
N ASN A 102 -23.47 8.42 -4.14
CA ASN A 102 -24.03 7.69 -2.99
C ASN A 102 -24.42 6.24 -3.33
N ARG A 103 -24.80 5.97 -4.59
CA ARG A 103 -25.11 4.61 -5.07
C ARG A 103 -23.85 3.74 -5.09
N ASP A 104 -22.76 4.27 -5.64
CA ASP A 104 -21.52 3.53 -5.86
C ASP A 104 -20.78 3.30 -4.53
N GLN A 105 -20.83 4.28 -3.62
CA GLN A 105 -20.35 4.12 -2.25
C GLN A 105 -21.06 2.95 -1.54
N ARG A 106 -22.40 2.86 -1.65
CA ARG A 106 -23.15 1.76 -1.04
C ARG A 106 -22.79 0.40 -1.63
N LEU A 107 -22.57 0.34 -2.94
CA LEU A 107 -22.16 -0.90 -3.62
C LEU A 107 -20.77 -1.36 -3.16
N ILE A 108 -19.80 -0.46 -3.13
CA ILE A 108 -18.43 -0.78 -2.71
C ILE A 108 -18.39 -1.17 -1.22
N LEU A 109 -19.13 -0.49 -0.35
CA LEU A 109 -19.24 -0.87 1.06
C LEU A 109 -19.88 -2.26 1.23
N SER A 110 -20.89 -2.59 0.44
CA SER A 110 -21.54 -3.91 0.49
C SER A 110 -20.61 -5.03 0.05
N LEU A 111 -19.78 -4.79 -0.97
CA LEU A 111 -18.76 -5.73 -1.43
C LEU A 111 -17.67 -5.92 -0.38
N ALA A 112 -17.17 -4.83 0.22
CA ALA A 112 -16.17 -4.89 1.27
C ALA A 112 -16.65 -5.67 2.50
N ALA A 113 -17.93 -5.49 2.89
CA ALA A 113 -18.56 -6.25 3.95
C ALA A 113 -18.63 -7.75 3.62
N ALA A 114 -19.09 -8.10 2.41
CA ALA A 114 -19.17 -9.50 1.97
C ALA A 114 -17.79 -10.18 1.95
N MET A 115 -16.74 -9.49 1.50
CA MET A 115 -15.38 -10.01 1.51
C MET A 115 -14.87 -10.28 2.93
N ARG A 116 -15.22 -9.42 3.90
CA ARG A 116 -14.86 -9.60 5.32
C ARG A 116 -15.56 -10.80 5.95
N ASP A 117 -16.84 -10.99 5.63
CA ASP A 117 -17.62 -12.15 6.11
C ASP A 117 -17.11 -13.46 5.52
N THR A 118 -16.70 -13.48 4.24
CA THR A 118 -16.12 -14.68 3.62
C THR A 118 -14.71 -15.01 4.12
N GLY A 119 -13.95 -14.01 4.60
CA GLY A 119 -12.60 -14.19 5.14
C GLY A 119 -12.55 -14.61 6.62
N SER A 120 -13.65 -14.47 7.37
CA SER A 120 -13.77 -14.89 8.77
C SER A 120 -14.41 -16.28 8.94
N GLY A 121 -14.75 -16.95 7.84
CA GLY A 121 -15.34 -18.28 7.82
C GLY A 121 -14.30 -19.39 7.91
N SER A 122 -14.00 -19.82 9.13
CA SER A 122 -13.39 -21.12 9.44
C SER A 122 -13.99 -22.20 8.54
N ILE A 123 -13.11 -22.93 7.84
CA ILE A 123 -13.47 -24.21 7.23
C ILE A 123 -13.99 -25.13 8.34
N GLY A 124 -15.26 -25.50 8.23
CA GLY A 124 -15.84 -26.65 8.92
C GLY A 124 -16.52 -26.36 10.25
N GLN A 125 -17.77 -25.90 10.22
CA GLN A 125 -18.80 -26.45 11.10
C GLN A 125 -20.18 -26.24 10.47
N HIS A 126 -20.63 -27.24 9.70
CA HIS A 126 -22.04 -27.42 9.40
C HIS A 126 -22.74 -27.82 10.71
N ASP A 127 -23.15 -26.84 11.50
CA ASP A 127 -24.11 -27.06 12.58
C ASP A 127 -25.49 -27.27 11.95
N ASN A 128 -25.80 -28.55 11.70
CA ASN A 128 -27.15 -29.01 11.48
C ASN A 128 -28.02 -28.65 12.70
N PRO A 129 -29.18 -27.99 12.54
CA PRO A 129 -30.13 -27.89 13.62
C PRO A 129 -30.70 -29.28 13.89
N ARG A 130 -30.41 -29.84 15.07
CA ARG A 130 -31.09 -31.02 15.62
C ARG A 130 -32.48 -30.61 16.16
N PRO A 131 -33.60 -31.06 15.59
CA PRO A 131 -34.86 -31.10 16.32
C PRO A 131 -34.87 -32.36 17.19
N ASN A 132 -34.76 -32.19 18.51
CA ASN A 132 -35.13 -33.22 19.48
C ASN A 132 -36.66 -33.34 19.48
N ASN A 133 -37.19 -34.46 18.96
CA ASN A 133 -38.51 -34.96 19.30
C ASN A 133 -38.47 -36.48 19.26
N ASP A 134 -38.17 -37.08 20.41
CA ASP A 134 -38.40 -38.49 20.68
C ASP A 134 -39.91 -38.78 20.67
N THR A 135 -40.46 -39.10 19.51
CA THR A 135 -41.73 -39.84 19.39
C THR A 135 -41.68 -40.66 18.12
N ALA A 136 -41.77 -42.00 18.26
CA ALA A 136 -41.66 -42.94 17.15
C ALA A 136 -42.71 -42.66 16.06
N PRO A 137 -42.32 -42.54 14.77
CA PRO A 137 -43.28 -42.36 13.69
C PRO A 137 -43.95 -43.70 13.40
N ARG A 138 -45.26 -43.79 13.68
CA ARG A 138 -46.11 -44.86 13.13
C ARG A 138 -46.23 -44.64 11.63
N LEU A 139 -45.72 -45.58 10.85
CA LEU A 139 -45.88 -45.66 9.40
C LEU A 139 -47.38 -45.70 9.05
N ARG A 140 -47.92 -44.59 8.53
CA ARG A 140 -49.18 -44.60 7.77
C ARG A 140 -48.81 -44.71 6.30
N ALA A 141 -49.17 -45.84 5.69
CA ALA A 141 -49.13 -46.00 4.25
C ALA A 141 -50.12 -45.01 3.61
N VAL A 142 -49.60 -44.02 2.91
CA VAL A 142 -50.37 -43.17 1.99
C VAL A 142 -49.67 -43.29 0.64
N ALA A 143 -50.32 -43.98 -0.30
CA ALA A 143 -49.84 -44.08 -1.66
C ALA A 143 -49.97 -42.72 -2.36
N PRO A 144 -48.94 -42.20 -3.05
CA PRO A 144 -49.14 -41.13 -4.01
C PRO A 144 -49.73 -41.71 -5.30
N THR A 145 -50.87 -41.16 -5.70
CA THR A 145 -51.52 -41.41 -6.98
C THR A 145 -50.60 -40.98 -8.12
N SER A 146 -50.18 -41.93 -8.94
CA SER A 146 -49.43 -41.68 -10.17
C SER A 146 -50.37 -41.09 -11.24
N ASP A 147 -50.33 -39.77 -11.44
CA ASP A 147 -50.87 -39.13 -12.64
C ASP A 147 -49.91 -39.43 -13.80
N THR A 148 -50.31 -40.33 -14.69
CA THR A 148 -49.54 -40.75 -15.86
C THR A 148 -49.94 -39.91 -17.06
N ARG A 149 -49.27 -38.78 -17.25
CA ARG A 149 -49.30 -38.05 -18.53
C ARG A 149 -48.10 -38.44 -19.38
N PRO A 150 -48.30 -38.99 -20.59
CA PRO A 150 -47.23 -39.40 -21.47
C PRO A 150 -46.65 -38.20 -22.23
N GLY A 151 -45.36 -37.92 -22.06
CA GLY A 151 -44.61 -37.06 -22.96
C GLY A 151 -43.70 -36.04 -22.27
N GLN A 152 -42.52 -36.45 -21.82
CA GLN A 152 -41.36 -35.55 -21.85
C GLN A 152 -40.16 -36.30 -22.41
N LYS A 153 -39.90 -36.03 -23.70
CA LYS A 153 -38.63 -36.33 -24.36
C LYS A 153 -37.56 -35.48 -23.71
N THR A 154 -36.43 -36.08 -23.37
CA THR A 154 -35.15 -35.37 -23.17
C THR A 154 -34.76 -34.70 -24.48
N GLY A 155 -35.12 -33.43 -24.62
CA GLY A 155 -34.66 -32.54 -25.67
C GLY A 155 -34.06 -31.32 -25.01
N VAL A 156 -32.75 -31.13 -25.19
CA VAL A 156 -32.06 -29.87 -24.91
C VAL A 156 -32.74 -28.80 -25.76
N PRO A 157 -33.15 -27.65 -25.21
CA PRO A 157 -33.76 -26.60 -26.02
C PRO A 157 -32.71 -25.94 -26.93
N ASP A 158 -33.05 -25.81 -28.21
CA ASP A 158 -32.25 -25.18 -29.28
C ASP A 158 -31.96 -23.68 -29.06
N ASP A 159 -32.47 -23.08 -28.00
CA ASP A 159 -32.32 -21.65 -27.72
C ASP A 159 -30.98 -21.29 -27.04
N LEU A 160 -30.09 -22.27 -26.85
CA LEU A 160 -28.74 -22.07 -26.28
C LEU A 160 -27.60 -22.11 -27.32
N GLU A 161 -27.88 -22.19 -28.62
CA GLU A 161 -26.85 -22.08 -29.67
C GLU A 161 -26.60 -20.65 -30.15
N LEU A 162 -27.42 -19.66 -29.75
CA LEU A 162 -27.34 -18.29 -30.28
C LEU A 162 -26.72 -17.25 -29.33
N ALA A 163 -26.11 -17.67 -28.21
CA ALA A 163 -25.47 -16.77 -27.25
C ALA A 163 -24.00 -17.10 -26.95
N LEU A 164 -23.35 -17.91 -27.79
CA LEU A 164 -21.92 -18.26 -27.65
C LEU A 164 -21.02 -17.60 -28.70
N ASP A 165 -21.58 -16.79 -29.63
CA ASP A 165 -20.81 -16.13 -30.70
C ASP A 165 -20.33 -14.70 -30.36
N GLU A 166 -20.68 -14.11 -29.20
CA GLU A 166 -20.31 -12.71 -28.85
C GLU A 166 -19.16 -12.55 -27.84
N HIS A 167 -18.62 -13.64 -27.29
CA HIS A 167 -17.44 -13.57 -26.43
C HIS A 167 -16.35 -14.50 -26.96
N GLY A 168 -15.45 -13.91 -27.76
CA GLY A 168 -14.31 -14.56 -28.41
C GLY A 168 -13.35 -15.25 -27.44
N VAL A 169 -13.73 -16.44 -26.98
CA VAL A 169 -12.83 -17.37 -26.31
C VAL A 169 -12.64 -18.55 -27.26
N GLN A 170 -11.70 -18.40 -28.20
CA GLN A 170 -11.21 -19.54 -28.97
C GLN A 170 -10.48 -20.49 -28.02
N GLN A 171 -11.04 -21.67 -27.79
CA GLN A 171 -10.30 -22.77 -27.20
C GLN A 171 -9.27 -23.26 -28.22
N LEU A 172 -7.99 -22.90 -28.00
CA LEU A 172 -6.87 -23.44 -28.76
C LEU A 172 -6.73 -24.95 -28.46
N HIS A 173 -6.75 -25.77 -29.50
CA HIS A 173 -6.45 -27.20 -29.45
C HIS A 173 -5.42 -27.52 -30.55
N GLY A 174 -4.39 -28.29 -30.20
CA GLY A 174 -3.36 -28.75 -31.14
C GLY A 174 -2.08 -27.90 -31.16
N ASP A 175 -1.26 -28.12 -32.20
CA ASP A 175 0.12 -27.61 -32.37
C ASP A 175 0.26 -26.07 -32.26
N ASP A 176 -0.85 -25.33 -32.30
CA ASP A 176 -0.93 -23.88 -32.13
C ASP A 176 -0.60 -23.39 -30.70
N ALA A 177 -0.52 -24.28 -29.71
CA ALA A 177 -0.05 -23.93 -28.36
C ALA A 177 1.47 -23.68 -28.28
N THR A 178 2.24 -23.99 -29.33
CA THR A 178 3.71 -23.89 -29.33
C THR A 178 4.25 -22.56 -29.86
N SER A 179 3.42 -21.71 -30.49
CA SER A 179 3.86 -20.43 -31.05
C SER A 179 3.90 -19.26 -30.05
N HIS A 180 3.45 -19.49 -28.81
CA HIS A 180 3.57 -18.50 -27.74
C HIS A 180 4.73 -18.87 -26.84
N ALA A 181 5.91 -18.39 -27.25
CA ALA A 181 7.10 -18.36 -26.42
C ALA A 181 6.71 -17.79 -25.04
N ARG A 182 6.96 -18.57 -23.98
CA ARG A 182 6.86 -18.08 -22.61
C ARG A 182 7.70 -16.79 -22.54
N PRO A 183 7.26 -15.73 -21.84
CA PRO A 183 8.13 -14.59 -21.62
C PRO A 183 9.35 -15.12 -20.87
N GLU A 184 10.47 -15.29 -21.58
CA GLU A 184 11.73 -15.60 -20.95
C GLU A 184 11.96 -14.51 -19.92
N GLN A 185 12.33 -14.94 -18.72
CA GLN A 185 12.76 -14.05 -17.66
C GLN A 185 13.98 -13.31 -18.20
N SER A 186 13.73 -12.17 -18.84
CA SER A 186 14.75 -11.20 -19.23
C SER A 186 15.26 -10.60 -17.94
N LEU A 187 16.12 -11.35 -17.25
CA LEU A 187 16.99 -10.90 -16.19
C LEU A 187 17.60 -9.61 -16.71
N ALA A 188 17.21 -8.49 -16.09
CA ALA A 188 17.68 -7.17 -16.46
C ALA A 188 19.20 -7.23 -16.57
N ALA A 189 19.71 -7.07 -17.79
CA ALA A 189 21.12 -6.78 -18.00
C ALA A 189 21.37 -5.43 -17.32
N HIS A 190 21.81 -5.47 -16.06
CA HIS A 190 22.17 -4.27 -15.33
C HIS A 190 23.31 -3.60 -16.10
N HIS A 191 23.12 -2.33 -16.45
CA HIS A 191 24.20 -1.51 -16.97
C HIS A 191 25.41 -1.62 -16.03
N ALA A 192 26.60 -1.80 -16.60
CA ALA A 192 27.83 -1.88 -15.81
C ALA A 192 27.98 -0.61 -14.96
N PHE A 193 27.67 -0.72 -13.67
CA PHE A 193 27.88 0.37 -12.73
C PHE A 193 29.26 0.21 -12.14
N GLU A 194 30.04 1.29 -12.16
CA GLU A 194 31.31 1.31 -11.46
C GLU A 194 31.07 1.33 -9.96
N THR A 195 31.66 0.35 -9.29
CA THR A 195 31.69 0.30 -7.83
C THR A 195 32.48 1.49 -7.28
N GLU A 196 32.20 1.90 -6.04
CA GLU A 196 32.97 2.98 -5.39
C GLU A 196 34.47 2.67 -5.35
N ARG A 197 34.84 1.39 -5.24
CA ARG A 197 36.23 0.93 -5.32
C ARG A 197 36.85 1.22 -6.69
N GLN A 198 36.16 0.92 -7.79
CA GLN A 198 36.66 1.23 -9.13
C GLN A 198 36.77 2.73 -9.38
N LYS A 199 35.82 3.54 -8.86
CA LYS A 199 35.93 5.01 -8.92
C LYS A 199 37.15 5.51 -8.15
N PHE A 200 37.44 4.92 -6.99
CA PHE A 200 38.59 5.25 -6.17
C PHE A 200 39.91 4.90 -6.87
N GLU A 201 40.04 3.68 -7.42
CA GLU A 201 41.22 3.24 -8.16
C GLU A 201 41.47 4.09 -9.42
N ARG A 202 40.41 4.50 -10.14
CA ARG A 202 40.55 5.45 -11.27
C ARG A 202 41.07 6.81 -10.82
N LEU A 203 40.57 7.33 -9.69
CA LEU A 203 40.92 8.67 -9.21
C LEU A 203 42.29 8.73 -8.54
N HIS A 204 42.74 7.63 -7.93
CA HIS A 204 43.92 7.63 -7.07
C HIS A 204 45.04 6.70 -7.54
N GLY A 205 44.84 5.96 -8.65
CA GLY A 205 45.79 4.97 -9.15
C GLY A 205 45.84 3.73 -8.24
N GLU A 206 46.27 2.59 -8.81
CA GLU A 206 46.48 1.37 -8.03
C GLU A 206 47.51 1.65 -6.92
N ARG A 207 47.06 1.58 -5.66
CA ARG A 207 47.96 1.61 -4.50
C ARG A 207 48.61 0.23 -4.38
N GLY A 208 49.58 -0.03 -5.24
CA GLY A 208 50.42 -1.22 -5.22
C GLY A 208 51.87 -0.81 -5.22
N GLU A 209 52.37 -0.32 -4.09
CA GLU A 209 53.79 -0.35 -3.70
C GLU A 209 53.85 0.11 -2.23
N GLU A 210 53.53 -0.82 -1.35
CA GLU A 210 53.81 -0.70 0.08
C GLU A 210 55.33 -0.68 0.22
N ASN A 211 55.88 0.46 0.63
CA ASN A 211 57.27 0.59 1.05
C ASN A 211 57.55 -0.44 2.15
N GLN A 212 58.18 -1.55 1.78
CA GLN A 212 58.88 -2.41 2.73
C GLN A 212 60.18 -1.69 3.13
N GLU A 213 60.06 -0.81 4.10
CA GLU A 213 61.20 -0.24 4.82
C GLU A 213 61.90 -1.40 5.55
N SER A 214 63.03 -1.86 4.99
CA SER A 214 63.91 -2.84 5.65
C SER A 214 64.58 -2.20 6.87
N PRO A 215 64.69 -2.90 8.01
CA PRO A 215 65.49 -2.42 9.12
C PRO A 215 66.95 -2.78 8.85
N GLU A 216 67.80 -1.80 8.54
CA GLU A 216 69.25 -1.98 8.58
C GLU A 216 69.78 -1.80 10.01
N GLN A 217 70.73 -2.66 10.34
CA GLN A 217 71.41 -2.86 11.63
C GLN A 217 72.46 -1.79 11.93
#